data_AF-R6CAP1-F1
#
_entry.id   AF-R6CAP1-F1
#
_cell.length_a   1.000
_cell.length_b   1.000
_cell.length_c   1.000
_cell.angle_alpha   90.00
_cell.angle_beta   90.00
_cell.angle_gamma   90.00
#
_symmetry.space_group_name_H-M   'P 1'
#
loop_
_entity.id
_entity.type
_entity.pdbx_description
1 polymer ?
#
loop_
_entity_poly.entity_id
_entity_poly.type
_entity_poly.pdbx_seq_one_letter_code
_entity_poly.pdbx_strand_id
1 'polypeptide(L)'
;MYGKYLPFYPTNSNYVADEINEEDIRFIIWNTWQKAASLHEKTYINPNEHAIEEQAGIFYGILEEAYENAPENESLNHYFDHPGTAVEADRKLTWLFGHSYLTEPSMLPYIEQIAPNDRFIVPVGPLALFLHEWISLLTTSNAWKQINGLFTGNPEIPQEIQDKNREIYRNFIEGTNGKRIVYLNGYTELRRFLVNVLKWQDDDNHTLPQMKEYKNFILMTEPEKGVLLAKDICEYIADRENPLYDSEKAQANAFRMLTEEMLCPPDLLVHCINNKLIPDAQLPDGTEKELVQQNADFIARHSLLYYYRGD
;
A
#
# COMPACT_ATOMS: atom_id res chain seq x y z
N MET A 1 -1.36 -10.42 8.36
CA MET A 1 -0.43 -9.31 8.07
C MET A 1 -0.40 -8.23 9.16
N TYR A 2 -1.45 -8.05 9.99
CA TYR A 2 -1.52 -6.93 10.96
C TYR A 2 -1.81 -7.33 12.41
N GLY A 3 -1.68 -8.62 12.76
CA GLY A 3 -2.04 -9.13 14.09
C GLY A 3 -3.53 -9.03 14.45
N LYS A 4 -4.37 -8.65 13.47
CA LYS A 4 -5.83 -8.53 13.55
C LYS A 4 -6.45 -9.19 12.33
N TYR A 5 -7.70 -9.67 12.46
CA TYR A 5 -8.47 -10.28 11.38
C TYR A 5 -9.04 -9.23 10.41
N LEU A 6 -9.56 -8.13 10.95
CA LEU A 6 -10.15 -7.03 10.18
C LEU A 6 -9.42 -5.70 10.40
N PRO A 7 -9.34 -4.83 9.37
CA PRO A 7 -9.00 -3.44 9.55
C PRO A 7 -10.18 -2.68 10.18
N PHE A 8 -9.88 -1.61 10.91
CA PHE A 8 -10.82 -0.67 11.56
C PHE A 8 -11.69 -1.25 12.68
N TYR A 9 -12.28 -2.43 12.52
CA TYR A 9 -13.26 -2.99 13.44
C TYR A 9 -12.63 -3.99 14.43
N PRO A 10 -12.98 -3.91 15.73
CA PRO A 10 -12.52 -4.87 16.71
C PRO A 10 -13.28 -6.19 16.60
N THR A 11 -12.56 -7.31 16.52
CA THR A 11 -13.15 -8.65 16.67
C THR A 11 -13.36 -8.93 18.15
N ASN A 12 -14.54 -8.56 18.66
CA ASN A 12 -14.92 -8.74 20.07
C ASN A 12 -15.33 -10.21 20.37
N SER A 13 -15.85 -10.49 21.56
CA SER A 13 -16.26 -11.85 21.97
C SER A 13 -17.36 -12.48 21.12
N ASN A 14 -18.12 -11.67 20.37
CA ASN A 14 -19.20 -12.13 19.51
C ASN A 14 -18.72 -12.40 18.08
N TYR A 15 -17.46 -12.09 17.76
CA TYR A 15 -16.89 -12.41 16.46
C TYR A 15 -16.55 -13.89 16.41
N VAL A 16 -17.23 -14.65 15.56
CA VAL A 16 -17.00 -16.08 15.38
C VAL A 16 -16.35 -16.32 14.02
N ALA A 17 -15.16 -16.94 14.06
CA ALA A 17 -14.46 -17.31 12.84
C ALA A 17 -15.30 -18.30 12.03
N ASP A 18 -15.28 -18.14 10.69
CA ASP A 18 -16.05 -18.92 9.73
C ASP A 18 -17.59 -18.75 9.78
N GLU A 19 -18.10 -17.81 10.60
CA GLU A 19 -19.49 -17.36 10.58
C GLU A 19 -19.63 -15.98 9.91
N ILE A 20 -20.87 -15.56 9.69
CA ILE A 20 -21.18 -14.21 9.21
C ILE A 20 -21.06 -13.24 10.40
N ASN A 21 -20.18 -12.26 10.31
CA ASN A 21 -20.07 -11.19 11.30
C ASN A 21 -20.46 -9.84 10.68
N GLU A 22 -21.12 -8.99 11.46
CA GLU A 22 -21.49 -7.63 11.00
C GLU A 22 -20.24 -6.81 10.64
N GLU A 23 -19.13 -6.98 11.37
CA GLU A 23 -17.86 -6.33 11.09
C GLU A 23 -17.29 -6.69 9.70
N ASP A 24 -17.47 -7.92 9.23
CA ASP A 24 -17.06 -8.35 7.89
C ASP A 24 -17.89 -7.62 6.81
N ILE A 25 -19.20 -7.50 7.04
CA ILE A 25 -20.13 -6.82 6.13
C ILE A 25 -19.83 -5.32 6.07
N ARG A 26 -19.60 -4.67 7.22
CA ARG A 26 -19.18 -3.27 7.29
C ARG A 26 -17.90 -3.03 6.50
N PHE A 27 -16.94 -3.96 6.57
CA PHE A 27 -15.72 -3.86 5.79
C PHE A 27 -15.98 -3.95 4.28
N ILE A 28 -16.79 -4.92 3.84
CA ILE A 28 -17.13 -5.09 2.42
C ILE A 28 -17.84 -3.84 1.88
N ILE A 29 -18.81 -3.30 2.62
CA ILE A 29 -19.52 -2.06 2.25
C ILE A 29 -18.53 -0.91 2.12
N TRP A 30 -17.71 -0.68 3.16
CA TRP A 30 -16.70 0.38 3.14
C TRP A 30 -15.73 0.23 1.98
N ASN A 31 -15.21 -0.98 1.72
CA ASN A 31 -14.26 -1.25 0.64
C ASN A 31 -14.85 -0.88 -0.73
N THR A 32 -16.10 -1.28 -0.98
CA THR A 32 -16.81 -0.98 -2.22
C THR A 32 -17.10 0.51 -2.35
N TRP A 33 -17.63 1.15 -1.30
CA TRP A 33 -17.97 2.57 -1.33
C TRP A 33 -16.74 3.46 -1.44
N GLN A 34 -15.67 3.16 -0.70
CA GLN A 34 -14.42 3.93 -0.76
C GLN A 34 -13.84 3.90 -2.17
N LYS A 35 -13.80 2.73 -2.81
CA LYS A 35 -13.28 2.62 -4.18
C LYS A 35 -14.15 3.34 -5.19
N ALA A 36 -15.48 3.29 -5.04
CA ALA A 36 -16.38 4.07 -5.88
C ALA A 36 -16.19 5.58 -5.68
N ALA A 37 -16.09 6.05 -4.44
CA ALA A 37 -15.89 7.47 -4.12
C ALA A 37 -14.55 8.02 -4.63
N SER A 38 -13.49 7.22 -4.54
CA SER A 38 -12.16 7.58 -5.07
C SER A 38 -12.18 7.86 -6.59
N LEU A 39 -13.11 7.29 -7.35
CA LEU A 39 -13.25 7.52 -8.79
C LEU A 39 -13.91 8.86 -9.13
N HIS A 40 -14.80 9.34 -8.27
CA HIS A 40 -15.67 10.47 -8.59
C HIS A 40 -15.28 11.75 -7.86
N GLU A 41 -14.93 11.65 -6.58
CA GLU A 41 -14.87 12.82 -5.70
C GLU A 41 -13.51 12.97 -4.99
N LYS A 42 -12.62 11.98 -5.10
CA LYS A 42 -11.34 11.91 -4.36
C LYS A 42 -11.52 12.12 -2.84
N THR A 43 -12.68 11.73 -2.32
CA THR A 43 -13.01 11.78 -0.89
C THR A 43 -12.65 10.45 -0.23
N TYR A 44 -12.33 10.53 1.06
CA TYR A 44 -12.13 9.35 1.91
C TYR A 44 -13.33 9.19 2.83
N ILE A 45 -13.95 8.03 2.82
CA ILE A 45 -15.11 7.65 3.62
C ILE A 45 -14.59 7.12 4.94
N ASN A 46 -15.08 7.69 6.04
CA ASN A 46 -14.79 7.17 7.38
C ASN A 46 -15.43 5.76 7.50
N PRO A 47 -14.68 4.70 7.85
CA PRO A 47 -15.25 3.36 8.05
C PRO A 47 -16.29 3.28 9.19
N ASN A 48 -16.34 4.29 10.06
CA ASN A 48 -17.32 4.40 11.14
C ASN A 48 -18.56 5.25 10.78
N GLU A 49 -18.76 5.61 9.50
CA GLU A 49 -19.99 6.30 9.08
C GLU A 49 -21.24 5.49 9.44
N HIS A 50 -22.24 6.16 10.01
CA HIS A 50 -23.50 5.54 10.45
C HIS A 50 -24.22 4.81 9.31
N ALA A 51 -24.14 5.33 8.09
CA ALA A 51 -24.74 4.70 6.92
C ALA A 51 -24.14 3.33 6.60
N ILE A 52 -22.85 3.10 6.91
CA ILE A 52 -22.20 1.80 6.74
C ILE A 52 -22.74 0.80 7.77
N GLU A 53 -22.89 1.24 9.02
CA GLU A 53 -23.46 0.44 10.11
C GLU A 53 -24.92 0.05 9.83
N GLU A 54 -25.78 1.02 9.47
CA GLU A 54 -27.18 0.75 9.13
C GLU A 54 -27.32 -0.23 7.97
N GLN A 55 -26.53 -0.03 6.90
CA GLN A 55 -26.58 -0.90 5.74
C GLN A 55 -26.05 -2.30 6.05
N ALA A 56 -25.02 -2.41 6.90
CA ALA A 56 -24.50 -3.69 7.36
C ALA A 56 -25.54 -4.45 8.19
N GLY A 57 -26.26 -3.80 9.09
CA GLY A 57 -27.33 -4.42 9.87
C GLY A 57 -28.46 -4.99 8.99
N ILE A 58 -28.85 -4.26 7.94
CA ILE A 58 -29.84 -4.76 6.97
C ILE A 58 -29.34 -6.00 6.24
N PHE A 59 -28.09 -5.98 5.74
CA PHE A 59 -27.52 -7.12 5.03
C PHE A 59 -27.26 -8.31 5.95
N TYR A 60 -26.84 -8.05 7.19
CA TYR A 60 -26.65 -9.08 8.21
C TYR A 60 -27.94 -9.86 8.43
N GLY A 61 -29.07 -9.19 8.64
CA GLY A 61 -30.36 -9.87 8.83
C GLY A 61 -30.78 -10.75 7.64
N ILE A 62 -30.51 -10.31 6.41
CA ILE A 62 -30.77 -11.11 5.21
C ILE A 62 -29.87 -12.36 5.16
N LEU A 63 -28.57 -12.18 5.46
CA LEU A 63 -27.60 -13.27 5.43
C LEU A 63 -27.82 -14.26 6.56
N GLU A 64 -28.15 -13.79 7.77
CA GLU A 64 -28.48 -14.61 8.94
C GLU A 64 -29.72 -15.48 8.69
N GLU A 65 -30.82 -14.90 8.16
CA GLU A 65 -32.04 -15.65 7.82
C GLU A 65 -31.76 -16.73 6.76
N ALA A 66 -30.90 -16.42 5.79
CA ALA A 66 -30.49 -17.36 4.76
C ALA A 66 -29.54 -18.44 5.28
N TYR A 67 -28.63 -18.12 6.20
CA TYR A 67 -27.56 -19.00 6.66
C TYR A 67 -28.08 -20.32 7.24
N GLU A 68 -29.13 -20.26 8.06
CA GLU A 68 -29.78 -21.44 8.66
C GLU A 68 -30.35 -22.43 7.62
N ASN A 69 -30.66 -21.94 6.42
CA ASN A 69 -31.33 -22.71 5.37
C ASN A 69 -30.44 -22.98 4.15
N ALA A 70 -29.31 -22.28 4.03
CA ALA A 70 -28.43 -22.37 2.89
C ALA A 70 -27.65 -23.71 2.94
N PRO A 71 -27.61 -24.49 1.84
CA PRO A 71 -26.80 -25.70 1.81
C PRO A 71 -25.32 -25.34 1.88
N GLU A 72 -24.52 -26.21 2.51
CA GLU A 72 -23.06 -26.08 2.50
C GLU A 72 -22.55 -26.08 1.04
N ASN A 73 -21.65 -25.14 0.75
CA ASN A 73 -21.03 -25.06 -0.56
C ASN A 73 -19.80 -25.97 -0.64
N GLU A 74 -20.03 -27.27 -0.85
CA GLU A 74 -18.96 -28.26 -0.98
C GLU A 74 -17.98 -27.94 -2.11
N SER A 75 -18.42 -27.20 -3.15
CA SER A 75 -17.58 -26.85 -4.30
C SER A 75 -16.57 -25.74 -4.01
N LEU A 76 -16.89 -24.82 -3.09
CA LEU A 76 -15.97 -23.78 -2.66
C LEU A 76 -14.98 -24.31 -1.61
N ASN A 77 -15.37 -25.35 -0.89
CA ASN A 77 -14.46 -26.07 -0.02
C ASN A 77 -13.31 -26.65 -0.88
N HIS A 78 -12.07 -26.42 -0.47
CA HIS A 78 -10.87 -26.82 -1.21
C HIS A 78 -10.71 -26.20 -2.62
N TYR A 79 -11.48 -25.16 -2.98
CA TYR A 79 -11.49 -24.61 -4.34
C TYR A 79 -10.11 -24.17 -4.83
N PHE A 80 -9.25 -23.66 -3.94
CA PHE A 80 -7.89 -23.25 -4.25
C PHE A 80 -6.82 -24.32 -3.98
N ASP A 81 -7.15 -25.52 -3.51
CA ASP A 81 -6.12 -26.54 -3.19
C ASP A 81 -5.40 -27.10 -4.40
N HIS A 82 -6.01 -27.00 -5.58
CA HIS A 82 -5.37 -27.40 -6.83
C HIS A 82 -5.76 -26.45 -7.99
N PRO A 83 -4.82 -26.07 -8.88
CA PRO A 83 -5.14 -25.24 -10.04
C PRO A 83 -6.14 -25.91 -11.01
N GLY A 84 -6.05 -27.23 -11.15
CA GLY A 84 -6.83 -28.00 -12.11
C GLY A 84 -6.16 -28.01 -13.48
N THR A 85 -6.96 -28.01 -14.53
CA THR A 85 -6.51 -27.75 -15.91
C THR A 85 -6.05 -26.30 -16.08
N ALA A 86 -5.31 -25.99 -17.15
CA ALA A 86 -4.88 -24.62 -17.44
C ALA A 86 -6.07 -23.64 -17.57
N VAL A 87 -7.20 -24.10 -18.13
CA VAL A 87 -8.43 -23.30 -18.27
C VAL A 87 -9.07 -23.04 -16.90
N GLU A 88 -9.09 -24.03 -16.01
CA GLU A 88 -9.63 -23.84 -14.66
C GLU A 88 -8.75 -22.91 -13.83
N ALA A 89 -7.43 -23.06 -13.92
CA ALA A 89 -6.48 -22.18 -13.25
C ALA A 89 -6.65 -20.72 -13.73
N ASP A 90 -6.75 -20.52 -15.04
CA ASP A 90 -7.00 -19.20 -15.64
C ASP A 90 -8.31 -18.57 -15.12
N ARG A 91 -9.40 -19.35 -15.07
CA ARG A 91 -10.68 -18.89 -14.53
C ARG A 91 -10.59 -18.50 -13.05
N LYS A 92 -9.93 -19.32 -12.23
CA LYS A 92 -9.72 -19.07 -10.79
C LYS A 92 -8.93 -17.78 -10.57
N LEU A 93 -7.83 -17.62 -11.30
CA LEU A 93 -6.95 -16.46 -11.21
C LEU A 93 -7.62 -15.20 -11.73
N THR A 94 -8.40 -15.29 -12.81
CA THR A 94 -9.19 -14.16 -13.33
C THR A 94 -10.25 -13.71 -12.34
N TRP A 95 -10.98 -14.66 -11.75
CA TRP A 95 -11.97 -14.34 -10.71
C TRP A 95 -11.32 -13.65 -9.49
N LEU A 96 -10.23 -14.22 -8.99
CA LEU A 96 -9.47 -13.66 -7.87
C LEU A 96 -8.88 -12.29 -8.21
N PHE A 97 -8.43 -12.08 -9.45
CA PHE A 97 -7.82 -10.83 -9.89
C PHE A 97 -8.79 -9.66 -9.96
N GLY A 98 -10.09 -9.84 -10.08
CA GLY A 98 -10.94 -8.65 -10.24
C GLY A 98 -12.43 -8.88 -10.36
N HIS A 99 -12.91 -10.07 -10.04
CA HIS A 99 -14.34 -10.41 -10.12
C HIS A 99 -14.85 -11.06 -8.82
N SER A 100 -14.15 -10.82 -7.71
CA SER A 100 -14.63 -11.14 -6.36
C SER A 100 -15.07 -9.85 -5.65
N TYR A 101 -15.98 -9.95 -4.70
CA TYR A 101 -16.41 -8.81 -3.87
C TYR A 101 -15.23 -8.14 -3.14
N LEU A 102 -14.12 -8.85 -2.94
CA LEU A 102 -12.92 -8.35 -2.27
C LEU A 102 -12.00 -7.58 -3.22
N THR A 103 -11.82 -8.07 -4.44
CA THR A 103 -10.80 -7.58 -5.39
C THR A 103 -11.35 -6.73 -6.53
N GLU A 104 -12.60 -6.94 -6.93
CA GLU A 104 -13.27 -6.17 -7.97
C GLU A 104 -13.27 -4.66 -7.69
N PRO A 105 -13.57 -4.16 -6.48
CA PRO A 105 -13.58 -2.72 -6.22
C PRO A 105 -12.25 -2.02 -6.56
N SER A 106 -11.11 -2.69 -6.33
CA SER A 106 -9.80 -2.13 -6.69
C SER A 106 -9.49 -2.15 -8.19
N MET A 107 -10.06 -3.11 -8.92
CA MET A 107 -9.72 -3.32 -10.34
C MET A 107 -10.73 -2.71 -11.30
N LEU A 108 -11.95 -2.45 -10.87
CA LEU A 108 -13.02 -1.88 -11.69
C LEU A 108 -12.55 -0.71 -12.61
N PRO A 109 -11.69 0.23 -12.18
CA PRO A 109 -11.26 1.35 -13.05
C PRO A 109 -10.28 0.95 -14.15
N TYR A 110 -9.58 -0.18 -13.98
CA TYR A 110 -8.39 -0.54 -14.75
C TYR A 110 -8.54 -1.87 -15.49
N ILE A 111 -9.50 -2.72 -15.10
CA ILE A 111 -9.57 -4.12 -15.52
C ILE A 111 -9.64 -4.30 -17.04
N GLU A 112 -10.31 -3.39 -17.75
CA GLU A 112 -10.42 -3.42 -19.22
C GLU A 112 -9.11 -3.05 -19.93
N GLN A 113 -8.19 -2.37 -19.23
CA GLN A 113 -6.91 -1.89 -19.78
C GLN A 113 -5.76 -2.85 -19.52
N ILE A 114 -5.97 -3.88 -18.68
CA ILE A 114 -4.94 -4.82 -18.26
C ILE A 114 -4.92 -6.01 -19.21
N ALA A 115 -3.77 -6.25 -19.84
CA ALA A 115 -3.62 -7.44 -20.66
C ALA A 115 -3.69 -8.70 -19.78
N PRO A 116 -4.21 -9.84 -20.28
CA PRO A 116 -4.39 -11.05 -19.47
C PRO A 116 -3.12 -11.54 -18.75
N ASN A 117 -1.93 -11.30 -19.30
CA ASN A 117 -0.67 -11.70 -18.67
C ASN A 117 -0.16 -10.69 -17.63
N ASP A 118 -0.56 -9.42 -17.74
CA ASP A 118 -0.11 -8.36 -16.82
C ASP A 118 -0.74 -8.51 -15.43
N ARG A 119 -1.83 -9.27 -15.31
CA ARG A 119 -2.47 -9.57 -14.01
C ARG A 119 -1.55 -10.23 -12.98
N PHE A 120 -0.44 -10.84 -13.42
CA PHE A 120 0.55 -11.43 -12.51
C PHE A 120 1.52 -10.43 -11.91
N ILE A 121 1.66 -9.25 -12.52
CA ILE A 121 2.59 -8.19 -12.11
C ILE A 121 1.86 -6.93 -11.62
N VAL A 122 0.53 -6.98 -11.48
CA VAL A 122 -0.28 -5.90 -10.93
C VAL A 122 -0.83 -6.35 -9.57
N PRO A 123 -0.61 -5.60 -8.48
CA PRO A 123 -1.19 -5.93 -7.18
C PRO A 123 -2.68 -5.61 -7.17
N VAL A 124 -3.44 -6.39 -6.40
CA VAL A 124 -4.90 -6.28 -6.34
C VAL A 124 -5.44 -6.39 -4.92
N GLY A 125 -6.63 -5.81 -4.73
CA GLY A 125 -7.46 -5.96 -3.56
C GLY A 125 -7.05 -5.00 -2.46
N PRO A 126 -7.73 -5.07 -1.31
CA PRO A 126 -7.50 -4.14 -0.21
C PRO A 126 -6.10 -4.28 0.42
N LEU A 127 -5.38 -5.36 0.12
CA LEU A 127 -4.04 -5.65 0.65
C LEU A 127 -2.89 -5.31 -0.30
N ALA A 128 -3.19 -4.88 -1.53
CA ALA A 128 -2.22 -4.66 -2.59
C ALA A 128 -1.27 -5.86 -2.78
N LEU A 129 -1.84 -7.05 -2.92
CA LEU A 129 -1.08 -8.29 -3.09
C LEU A 129 -1.10 -8.72 -4.56
N PHE A 130 0.01 -9.26 -5.03
CA PHE A 130 0.07 -9.96 -6.31
C PHE A 130 -0.67 -11.30 -6.22
N LEU A 131 -1.10 -11.85 -7.37
CA LEU A 131 -1.85 -13.12 -7.38
C LEU A 131 -1.10 -14.28 -6.71
N HIS A 132 0.23 -14.36 -6.81
CA HIS A 132 0.99 -15.41 -6.13
C HIS A 132 0.98 -15.28 -4.60
N GLU A 133 0.95 -14.04 -4.09
CA GLU A 133 0.82 -13.77 -2.66
C GLU A 133 -0.58 -14.16 -2.17
N TRP A 134 -1.63 -13.81 -2.93
CA TRP A 134 -3.00 -14.26 -2.65
C TRP A 134 -3.12 -15.79 -2.63
N ILE A 135 -2.58 -16.48 -3.64
CA ILE A 135 -2.59 -17.95 -3.68
C ILE A 135 -1.86 -18.55 -2.47
N SER A 136 -0.76 -17.93 -2.05
CA SER A 136 0.00 -18.37 -0.87
C SER A 136 -0.74 -18.13 0.45
N LEU A 137 -1.72 -17.23 0.49
CA LEU A 137 -2.65 -17.07 1.61
C LEU A 137 -3.80 -18.09 1.57
N LEU A 138 -4.26 -18.46 0.38
CA LEU A 138 -5.43 -19.32 0.18
C LEU A 138 -5.11 -20.82 0.25
N THR A 139 -3.86 -21.22 -0.01
CA THR A 139 -3.46 -22.64 0.03
C THR A 139 -1.97 -22.82 0.28
N THR A 140 -1.60 -24.00 0.78
CA THR A 140 -0.19 -24.44 0.92
C THR A 140 0.27 -25.33 -0.25
N SER A 141 -0.61 -25.57 -1.22
CA SER A 141 -0.35 -26.47 -2.35
C SER A 141 0.71 -25.93 -3.31
N ASN A 142 1.78 -26.70 -3.51
CA ASN A 142 2.83 -26.38 -4.48
C ASN A 142 2.38 -26.54 -5.95
N ALA A 143 1.19 -27.09 -6.23
CA ALA A 143 0.72 -27.33 -7.59
C ALA A 143 0.60 -26.02 -8.40
N TRP A 144 0.28 -24.91 -7.75
CA TRP A 144 0.18 -23.59 -8.38
C TRP A 144 1.50 -23.05 -8.94
N LYS A 145 2.65 -23.54 -8.45
CA LYS A 145 3.98 -23.15 -8.98
C LYS A 145 4.20 -23.60 -10.43
N GLN A 146 3.36 -24.50 -10.94
CA GLN A 146 3.41 -24.96 -12.34
C GLN A 146 2.73 -23.98 -13.30
N ILE A 147 1.93 -23.03 -12.80
CA ILE A 147 1.28 -22.01 -13.63
C ILE A 147 2.33 -21.00 -14.08
N ASN A 148 2.55 -20.94 -15.40
CA ASN A 148 3.52 -20.04 -15.99
C ASN A 148 3.15 -18.58 -15.71
N GLY A 149 4.14 -17.78 -15.28
CA GLY A 149 4.00 -16.37 -14.98
C GLY A 149 3.40 -16.05 -13.61
N LEU A 150 2.75 -17.01 -12.92
CA LEU A 150 2.15 -16.75 -11.62
C LEU A 150 3.22 -16.47 -10.55
N PHE A 151 4.21 -17.37 -10.43
CA PHE A 151 5.35 -17.21 -9.52
C PHE A 151 6.57 -16.80 -10.34
N THR A 152 6.90 -15.51 -10.32
CA THR A 152 8.13 -14.98 -10.91
C THR A 152 9.16 -14.72 -9.82
N GLY A 153 10.44 -14.92 -10.15
CA GLY A 153 11.53 -14.43 -9.30
C GLY A 153 11.64 -12.91 -9.39
N ASN A 154 12.31 -12.30 -8.42
CA ASN A 154 12.66 -10.90 -8.51
C ASN A 154 13.48 -10.66 -9.80
N PRO A 155 13.23 -9.58 -10.54
CA PRO A 155 14.03 -9.25 -11.72
C PRO A 155 15.51 -9.12 -11.32
N GLU A 156 16.39 -9.75 -12.08
CA GLU A 156 17.84 -9.62 -11.85
C GLU A 156 18.28 -8.20 -12.21
N ILE A 157 18.78 -7.47 -11.21
CA ILE A 157 19.36 -6.14 -11.41
C ILE A 157 20.76 -6.33 -12.03
N PRO A 158 21.08 -5.70 -13.18
CA PRO A 158 22.40 -5.77 -13.78
C PRO A 158 23.52 -5.39 -12.81
N GLN A 159 24.64 -6.12 -12.85
CA GLN A 159 25.77 -5.93 -11.93
C GLN A 159 26.28 -4.47 -11.88
N GLU A 160 26.30 -3.79 -13.01
CA GLU A 160 26.67 -2.37 -13.12
C GLU A 160 25.77 -1.46 -12.26
N ILE A 161 24.45 -1.69 -12.28
CA ILE A 161 23.49 -0.94 -11.46
C ILE A 161 23.70 -1.27 -9.99
N GLN A 162 23.96 -2.54 -9.65
CA GLN A 162 24.24 -2.93 -8.27
C GLN A 162 25.51 -2.27 -7.72
N ASP A 163 26.59 -2.21 -8.52
CA ASP A 163 27.84 -1.55 -8.14
C ASP A 163 27.63 -0.05 -7.92
N LYS A 164 26.87 0.60 -8.81
CA LYS A 164 26.49 2.01 -8.67
C LYS A 164 25.67 2.26 -7.41
N ASN A 165 24.68 1.40 -7.12
CA ASN A 165 23.84 1.53 -5.92
C ASN A 165 24.67 1.37 -4.63
N ARG A 166 25.62 0.42 -4.61
CA ARG A 166 26.56 0.25 -3.49
C ARG A 166 27.46 1.46 -3.29
N GLU A 167 27.95 2.07 -4.37
CA GLU A 167 28.76 3.29 -4.29
C GLU A 167 27.95 4.47 -3.74
N ILE A 168 26.74 4.70 -4.25
CA ILE A 168 25.81 5.73 -3.75
C ILE A 168 25.54 5.52 -2.26
N TYR A 169 25.21 4.28 -1.87
CA TYR A 169 24.96 3.93 -0.48
C TYR A 169 26.18 4.22 0.40
N ARG A 170 27.39 3.80 0.01
CA ARG A 170 28.62 4.08 0.77
C ARG A 170 28.85 5.59 0.94
N ASN A 171 28.79 6.35 -0.15
CA ASN A 171 29.02 7.80 -0.12
C ASN A 171 28.00 8.51 0.79
N PHE A 172 26.73 8.09 0.74
CA PHE A 172 25.66 8.61 1.59
C PHE A 172 25.96 8.33 3.07
N ILE A 173 26.22 7.07 3.43
CA ILE A 173 26.45 6.65 4.82
C ILE A 173 27.68 7.33 5.41
N GLU A 174 28.79 7.39 4.68
CA GLU A 174 30.01 8.06 5.12
C GLU A 174 29.80 9.57 5.28
N GLY A 175 29.17 10.22 4.30
CA GLY A 175 28.96 11.67 4.32
C GLY A 175 27.90 12.14 5.32
N THR A 176 27.13 11.23 5.92
CA THR A 176 26.07 11.53 6.89
C THR A 176 26.33 10.95 8.27
N ASN A 177 27.54 10.43 8.52
CA ASN A 177 27.94 9.81 9.78
C ASN A 177 27.03 8.63 10.19
N GLY A 178 26.71 7.76 9.24
CA GLY A 178 25.94 6.54 9.50
C GLY A 178 24.44 6.65 9.29
N LYS A 179 23.91 7.83 8.95
CA LYS A 179 22.46 8.03 8.77
C LYS A 179 21.99 7.50 7.42
N ARG A 180 20.80 6.91 7.40
CA ARG A 180 20.14 6.44 6.16
C ARG A 180 19.17 7.44 5.56
N ILE A 181 18.76 8.44 6.35
CA ILE A 181 17.79 9.47 5.96
C ILE A 181 18.38 10.84 6.28
N VAL A 182 18.17 11.81 5.38
CA VAL A 182 18.49 13.22 5.61
C VAL A 182 17.33 14.12 5.16
N TYR A 183 17.18 15.23 5.86
CA TYR A 183 16.19 16.28 5.58
C TYR A 183 16.94 17.55 5.18
N LEU A 184 16.56 18.14 4.05
CA LEU A 184 17.23 19.28 3.44
C LEU A 184 16.23 20.41 3.21
N ASN A 185 16.60 21.62 3.62
CA ASN A 185 15.77 22.81 3.50
C ASN A 185 16.15 23.62 2.25
N GLY A 186 15.41 23.39 1.16
CA GLY A 186 15.59 24.08 -0.10
C GLY A 186 16.69 23.52 -1.00
N TYR A 187 16.65 23.97 -2.26
CA TYR A 187 17.47 23.42 -3.33
C TYR A 187 18.97 23.59 -3.13
N THR A 188 19.42 24.66 -2.46
CA THR A 188 20.84 24.88 -2.18
C THR A 188 21.42 23.74 -1.34
N GLU A 189 20.67 23.24 -0.36
CA GLU A 189 21.11 22.10 0.45
C GLU A 189 21.08 20.80 -0.35
N LEU A 190 20.05 20.59 -1.17
CA LEU A 190 19.97 19.46 -2.09
C LEU A 190 21.19 19.40 -3.01
N ARG A 191 21.47 20.47 -3.76
CA ARG A 191 22.62 20.52 -4.69
C ARG A 191 23.93 20.25 -3.96
N ARG A 192 24.13 20.88 -2.79
CA ARG A 192 25.31 20.63 -1.95
C ARG A 192 25.42 19.15 -1.56
N PHE A 193 24.31 18.50 -1.21
CA PHE A 193 24.30 17.08 -0.88
C PHE A 193 24.67 16.21 -2.09
N LEU A 194 24.05 16.43 -3.26
CA LEU A 194 24.33 15.67 -4.48
C LEU A 194 25.82 15.77 -4.88
N VAL A 195 26.39 16.97 -4.86
CA VAL A 195 27.77 17.20 -5.29
C VAL A 195 28.77 16.79 -4.20
N ASN A 196 28.60 17.27 -2.97
CA ASN A 196 29.64 17.13 -1.95
C ASN A 196 29.53 15.81 -1.17
N VAL A 197 28.33 15.25 -1.02
CA VAL A 197 28.11 13.97 -0.31
C VAL A 197 28.10 12.82 -1.31
N LEU A 198 27.19 12.84 -2.29
CA LEU A 198 27.06 11.75 -3.27
C LEU A 198 28.15 11.74 -4.35
N LYS A 199 28.96 12.80 -4.44
CA LYS A 199 30.08 12.95 -5.39
C LYS A 199 29.63 13.00 -6.85
N TRP A 200 28.41 13.47 -7.11
CA TRP A 200 27.92 13.67 -8.47
C TRP A 200 28.56 14.90 -9.11
N GLN A 201 28.57 14.94 -10.45
CA GLN A 201 29.11 16.07 -11.19
C GLN A 201 28.29 17.34 -10.91
N ASP A 202 28.96 18.48 -10.79
CA ASP A 202 28.28 19.76 -10.57
C ASP A 202 27.85 20.38 -11.90
N ASP A 203 26.86 19.75 -12.54
CA ASP A 203 26.22 20.21 -13.77
C ASP A 203 24.70 20.02 -13.72
N ASP A 204 24.00 20.61 -14.68
CA ASP A 204 22.54 20.59 -14.73
C ASP A 204 21.94 19.19 -14.97
N ASN A 205 22.72 18.22 -15.49
CA ASN A 205 22.23 16.85 -15.70
C ASN A 205 22.19 16.05 -14.39
N HIS A 206 22.99 16.43 -13.39
CA HIS A 206 23.13 15.70 -12.13
C HIS A 206 22.58 16.46 -10.93
N THR A 207 22.49 17.78 -11.00
CA THR A 207 22.08 18.62 -9.85
C THR A 207 20.58 18.86 -9.76
N LEU A 208 19.78 18.27 -10.66
CA LEU A 208 18.31 18.30 -10.65
C LEU A 208 17.73 19.74 -10.59
N PRO A 209 18.09 20.67 -11.50
CA PRO A 209 17.67 22.07 -11.45
C PRO A 209 16.14 22.27 -11.46
N GLN A 210 15.36 21.30 -11.97
CA GLN A 210 13.91 21.28 -11.88
C GLN A 210 13.39 21.27 -10.45
N MET A 211 14.21 20.86 -9.47
CA MET A 211 13.81 20.81 -8.07
C MET A 211 13.80 22.18 -7.38
N LYS A 212 14.21 23.27 -8.05
CA LYS A 212 14.27 24.62 -7.45
C LYS A 212 12.93 25.16 -6.96
N GLU A 213 11.81 24.67 -7.48
CA GLU A 213 10.46 25.12 -7.12
C GLU A 213 9.96 24.55 -5.78
N TYR A 214 10.58 23.48 -5.27
CA TYR A 214 10.16 22.81 -4.05
C TYR A 214 10.87 23.35 -2.81
N LYS A 215 10.20 23.26 -1.67
CA LYS A 215 10.60 23.89 -0.41
C LYS A 215 11.60 23.04 0.35
N ASN A 216 11.37 21.74 0.43
CA ASN A 216 12.19 20.83 1.23
C ASN A 216 12.32 19.46 0.56
N PHE A 217 13.36 18.73 0.96
CA PHE A 217 13.69 17.42 0.40
C PHE A 217 14.05 16.43 1.49
N ILE A 218 13.58 15.20 1.31
CA ILE A 218 14.02 14.05 2.08
C ILE A 218 14.72 13.08 1.13
N LEU A 219 15.91 12.61 1.54
CA LEU A 219 16.60 11.54 0.84
C LEU A 219 16.74 10.35 1.77
N MET A 220 16.50 9.16 1.24
CA MET A 220 16.75 7.88 1.90
C MET A 220 17.62 7.00 1.01
N THR A 221 18.49 6.20 1.61
CA THR A 221 19.37 5.28 0.87
C THR A 221 19.14 3.83 1.28
N GLU A 222 19.14 2.94 0.30
CA GLU A 222 19.12 1.49 0.51
C GLU A 222 20.19 0.81 -0.36
N PRO A 223 20.90 -0.23 0.14
CA PRO A 223 22.03 -0.84 -0.56
C PRO A 223 21.69 -1.35 -1.96
N GLU A 224 20.48 -1.89 -2.13
CA GLU A 224 20.05 -2.53 -3.38
C GLU A 224 19.40 -1.55 -4.37
N LYS A 225 18.87 -0.42 -3.88
CA LYS A 225 18.08 0.54 -4.67
C LYS A 225 18.79 1.88 -4.89
N GLY A 226 19.89 2.15 -4.19
CA GLY A 226 20.60 3.42 -4.27
C GLY A 226 19.91 4.49 -3.41
N VAL A 227 19.68 5.68 -3.97
CA VAL A 227 19.08 6.82 -3.26
C VAL A 227 17.70 7.15 -3.83
N LEU A 228 16.73 7.37 -2.95
CA LEU A 228 15.44 7.95 -3.29
C LEU A 228 15.36 9.39 -2.80
N LEU A 229 14.51 10.17 -3.46
CA LEU A 229 14.27 11.58 -3.19
C LEU A 229 12.77 11.83 -3.14
N ALA A 230 12.28 12.43 -2.06
CA ALA A 230 10.95 13.02 -1.99
C ALA A 230 11.06 14.52 -1.67
N LYS A 231 9.97 15.25 -1.96
CA LYS A 231 9.92 16.70 -1.89
C LYS A 231 8.63 17.16 -1.23
N ASP A 232 8.67 18.26 -0.50
CA ASP A 232 7.52 18.91 0.13
C ASP A 232 6.69 18.03 1.09
N ILE A 233 7.35 17.05 1.72
CA ILE A 233 6.74 16.18 2.74
C ILE A 233 7.51 16.15 4.06
N CYS A 234 8.64 16.86 4.18
CA CYS A 234 9.43 16.84 5.42
C CYS A 234 8.59 17.34 6.61
N GLU A 235 7.69 18.28 6.39
CA GLU A 235 6.86 18.87 7.44
C GLU A 235 5.92 17.86 8.11
N TYR A 236 5.67 16.71 7.46
CA TYR A 236 4.73 15.68 7.93
C TYR A 236 5.39 14.58 8.78
N ILE A 237 6.72 14.51 8.78
CA ILE A 237 7.47 13.37 9.35
C ILE A 237 8.07 13.77 10.71
N ALA A 238 7.50 13.24 11.79
CA ALA A 238 7.93 13.46 13.17
C ALA A 238 9.16 12.62 13.55
N ASP A 239 10.23 12.72 12.75
CA ASP A 239 11.53 12.13 13.04
C ASP A 239 12.35 13.08 13.92
N ARG A 240 13.03 12.53 14.93
CA ARG A 240 13.90 13.29 15.84
C ARG A 240 14.99 14.06 15.08
N GLU A 241 15.47 13.52 13.97
CA GLU A 241 16.51 14.14 13.15
C GLU A 241 15.95 15.13 12.11
N ASN A 242 14.63 15.31 12.04
CA ASN A 242 13.98 16.22 11.11
C ASN A 242 13.71 17.60 11.74
N PRO A 243 14.50 18.64 11.41
CA PRO A 243 14.27 19.99 11.93
C PRO A 243 13.10 20.72 11.26
N LEU A 244 12.51 20.14 10.21
CA LEU A 244 11.45 20.75 9.41
C LEU A 244 10.05 20.29 9.79
N TYR A 245 9.93 19.35 10.74
CA TYR A 245 8.66 18.84 11.21
C TYR A 245 7.75 19.95 11.74
N ASP A 246 6.49 19.95 11.32
CA ASP A 246 5.46 20.91 11.74
C ASP A 246 4.15 20.15 11.99
N SER A 247 3.75 20.07 13.26
CA SER A 247 2.58 19.29 13.67
C SER A 247 1.27 19.84 13.10
N GLU A 248 1.13 21.15 12.92
CA GLU A 248 -0.11 21.74 12.36
C GLU A 248 -0.24 21.37 10.87
N LYS A 249 0.87 21.45 10.13
CA LYS A 249 0.90 21.02 8.73
C LYS A 249 0.71 19.52 8.58
N ALA A 250 1.29 18.72 9.48
CA ALA A 250 1.13 17.28 9.53
C ALA A 250 -0.34 16.89 9.79
N GLN A 251 -1.02 17.53 10.75
CA GLN A 251 -2.45 17.29 11.01
C GLN A 251 -3.33 17.58 9.79
N ALA A 252 -2.97 18.61 9.01
CA ALA A 252 -3.72 18.99 7.83
C ALA A 252 -3.40 18.13 6.59
N ASN A 253 -2.22 17.49 6.51
CA ASN A 253 -1.74 16.92 5.24
C ASN A 253 -1.08 15.53 5.31
N ALA A 254 -0.67 15.04 6.48
CA ALA A 254 0.09 13.79 6.58
C ALA A 254 -0.73 12.58 6.10
N PHE A 255 -2.05 12.62 6.19
CA PHE A 255 -2.93 11.57 5.64
C PHE A 255 -2.77 11.38 4.13
N ARG A 256 -2.44 12.45 3.40
CA ARG A 256 -2.18 12.40 1.96
C ARG A 256 -1.00 11.47 1.63
N MET A 257 -0.04 11.29 2.55
CA MET A 257 1.05 10.32 2.35
C MET A 257 0.54 8.88 2.22
N LEU A 258 -0.63 8.58 2.78
CA LEU A 258 -1.27 7.25 2.73
C LEU A 258 -2.19 7.08 1.52
N THR A 259 -2.59 8.16 0.85
CA THR A 259 -3.69 8.11 -0.13
C THR A 259 -3.40 8.76 -1.47
N GLU A 260 -2.43 9.68 -1.56
CA GLU A 260 -2.07 10.34 -2.81
C GLU A 260 -0.91 9.63 -3.51
N GLU A 261 -1.19 9.19 -4.73
CA GLU A 261 -0.22 8.58 -5.63
C GLU A 261 0.99 9.51 -5.85
N MET A 262 2.18 8.93 -5.91
CA MET A 262 3.46 9.62 -6.17
C MET A 262 3.87 10.70 -5.14
N LEU A 263 3.10 10.92 -4.06
CA LEU A 263 3.44 11.92 -3.04
C LEU A 263 4.63 11.47 -2.18
N CYS A 264 4.58 10.24 -1.66
CA CYS A 264 5.63 9.64 -0.86
C CYS A 264 6.17 8.38 -1.55
N PRO A 265 7.48 8.25 -1.77
CA PRO A 265 8.07 7.02 -2.28
C PRO A 265 7.75 5.80 -1.40
N PRO A 266 7.47 4.62 -1.98
CA PRO A 266 7.01 3.43 -1.26
C PRO A 266 7.88 3.02 -0.07
N ASP A 267 9.20 2.91 -0.29
CA ASP A 267 10.13 2.49 0.76
C ASP A 267 10.17 3.50 1.91
N LEU A 268 10.06 4.79 1.59
CA LEU A 268 10.03 5.85 2.61
C LEU A 268 8.70 5.81 3.38
N LEU A 269 7.58 5.60 2.70
CA LEU A 269 6.27 5.48 3.34
C LEU A 269 6.24 4.30 4.31
N VAL A 270 6.71 3.13 3.88
CA VAL A 270 6.83 1.93 4.72
C VAL A 270 7.75 2.19 5.91
N HIS A 271 8.88 2.88 5.71
CA HIS A 271 9.75 3.30 6.80
C HIS A 271 9.02 4.19 7.82
N CYS A 272 8.29 5.22 7.35
CA CYS A 272 7.52 6.11 8.21
C CYS A 272 6.44 5.39 9.00
N ILE A 273 5.71 4.46 8.39
CA ILE A 273 4.67 3.66 9.04
C ILE A 273 5.28 2.75 10.11
N ASN A 274 6.32 1.98 9.76
CA ASN A 274 6.95 1.02 10.68
C ASN A 274 7.58 1.70 11.90
N ASN A 275 8.09 2.92 11.74
CA ASN A 275 8.72 3.70 12.80
C ASN A 275 7.78 4.72 13.46
N LYS A 276 6.47 4.70 13.10
CA LYS A 276 5.44 5.60 13.64
C LYS A 276 5.81 7.09 13.51
N LEU A 277 6.36 7.47 12.36
CA LEU A 277 6.86 8.82 12.09
C LEU A 277 5.81 9.77 11.51
N ILE A 278 4.57 9.35 11.35
CA ILE A 278 3.45 10.20 10.91
C ILE A 278 2.35 10.25 11.97
N PRO A 279 2.67 10.55 13.25
CA PRO A 279 1.74 10.41 14.37
C PRO A 279 0.51 11.30 14.24
N ASP A 280 0.60 12.39 13.49
CA ASP A 280 -0.43 13.39 13.29
C ASP A 280 -1.32 13.16 12.06
N ALA A 281 -1.11 12.06 11.33
CA ALA A 281 -2.04 11.65 10.28
C ALA A 281 -3.41 11.29 10.90
N GLN A 282 -4.47 11.89 10.34
CA GLN A 282 -5.87 11.79 10.75
C GLN A 282 -6.76 11.88 9.50
N LEU A 283 -8.05 11.53 9.58
CA LEU A 283 -8.93 11.61 8.43
C LEU A 283 -9.06 13.06 7.91
N PRO A 284 -9.45 13.28 6.63
CA PRO A 284 -9.51 14.62 6.04
C PRO A 284 -10.42 15.62 6.74
N ASP A 285 -11.40 15.14 7.51
CA ASP A 285 -12.30 15.96 8.34
C ASP A 285 -11.70 16.36 9.70
N GLY A 286 -10.48 15.90 10.00
CA GLY A 286 -9.76 16.17 11.24
C GLY A 286 -10.06 15.19 12.37
N THR A 287 -10.67 14.03 12.07
CA THR A 287 -11.06 13.03 13.07
C THR A 287 -10.22 11.74 13.01
N GLU A 288 -10.50 10.80 13.92
CA GLU A 288 -10.05 9.40 13.81
C GLU A 288 -8.52 9.19 13.75
N LYS A 289 -7.76 10.05 14.46
CA LYS A 289 -6.30 9.98 14.54
C LYS A 289 -5.82 8.58 14.97
N GLU A 290 -6.36 8.03 16.05
CA GLU A 290 -5.98 6.70 16.56
C GLU A 290 -6.30 5.59 15.55
N LEU A 291 -7.44 5.68 14.87
CA LEU A 291 -7.83 4.72 13.83
C LEU A 291 -6.84 4.76 12.66
N VAL A 292 -6.47 5.95 12.19
CA VAL A 292 -5.46 6.11 11.14
C VAL A 292 -4.12 5.52 11.58
N GLN A 293 -3.65 5.82 12.79
CA GLN A 293 -2.38 5.29 13.30
C GLN A 293 -2.36 3.76 13.39
N GLN A 294 -3.47 3.15 13.79
CA GLN A 294 -3.57 1.70 13.90
C GLN A 294 -3.68 0.98 12.55
N ASN A 295 -4.14 1.68 11.51
CA ASN A 295 -4.45 1.10 10.20
C ASN A 295 -3.63 1.73 9.06
N ALA A 296 -2.60 2.52 9.34
CA ALA A 296 -1.86 3.29 8.33
C ALA A 296 -1.35 2.42 7.17
N ASP A 297 -0.78 1.24 7.46
CA ASP A 297 -0.31 0.31 6.42
C ASP A 297 -1.45 -0.21 5.54
N PHE A 298 -2.58 -0.56 6.17
CA PHE A 298 -3.76 -1.02 5.46
C PHE A 298 -4.35 0.09 4.57
N ILE A 299 -4.47 1.32 5.11
CA ILE A 299 -4.96 2.48 4.37
C ILE A 299 -4.07 2.77 3.16
N ALA A 300 -2.74 2.71 3.35
CA ALA A 300 -1.77 2.90 2.29
C ALA A 300 -1.89 1.85 1.19
N ARG A 301 -1.94 0.56 1.54
CA ARG A 301 -2.14 -0.54 0.58
C ARG A 301 -3.44 -0.38 -0.19
N HIS A 302 -4.54 -0.18 0.53
CA HIS A 302 -5.86 -0.05 -0.07
C HIS A 302 -5.91 1.12 -1.04
N SER A 303 -5.40 2.30 -0.64
CA SER A 303 -5.53 3.51 -1.44
C SER A 303 -4.55 3.54 -2.61
N LEU A 304 -3.29 3.20 -2.38
CA LEU A 304 -2.20 3.40 -3.34
C LEU A 304 -1.97 2.20 -4.27
N LEU A 305 -2.41 0.98 -3.90
CA LEU A 305 -2.28 -0.25 -4.70
C LEU A 305 -0.87 -0.42 -5.31
N TYR A 306 -0.73 -0.19 -6.61
CA TYR A 306 0.54 -0.23 -7.35
C TYR A 306 1.57 0.73 -6.74
N TYR A 307 1.17 1.95 -6.42
CA TYR A 307 2.03 2.97 -5.81
C TYR A 307 2.44 2.65 -4.36
N TYR A 308 1.81 1.68 -3.70
CA TYR A 308 2.29 1.17 -2.41
C TYR A 308 3.40 0.12 -2.59
N ARG A 309 3.31 -0.73 -3.62
CA ARG A 309 4.30 -1.78 -3.86
C ARG A 309 5.60 -1.24 -4.42
N GLY A 310 5.51 -0.18 -5.22
CA GLY A 310 6.64 0.35 -5.96
C GLY A 310 7.10 -0.59 -7.07
N ASP A 311 8.05 -0.08 -7.86
CA ASP A 311 8.80 -0.86 -8.85
C ASP A 311 10.00 -1.56 -8.18
#